data_AF-A0A919S3R4-F1
#
_entry.id   AF-A0A919S3R4-F1
#
_cell.length_a   1.000
_cell.length_b   1.000
_cell.length_c   1.000
_cell.angle_alpha   90.00
_cell.angle_beta   90.00
_cell.angle_gamma   90.00
#
_symmetry.space_group_name_H-M   'P 1'
#
loop_
_entity.id
_entity.type
_entity.pdbx_description
1 polymer ?
#
loop_
_entity_poly.entity_id
_entity_poly.type
_entity_poly.pdbx_seq_one_letter_code
_entity_poly.pdbx_strand_id
1 'polypeptide(L)'
;MTITNTGREPLTPWSPAWSFADGQRISQSWNGTAAQTGTAVTVSSTSWNATVAAGGTTSFGFLASWTGANRPPAAFALDGVSCAQ
;
A
#
# COMPACT_ATOMS: atom_id res chain seq x y z
N MET A 1 5.49 5.21 -1.08
CA MET A 1 5.29 4.05 -0.19
C MET A 1 6.18 2.93 -0.69
N THR A 2 6.87 2.23 0.21
CA THR A 2 7.85 1.21 -0.15
C THR A 2 7.51 -0.08 0.57
N ILE A 3 7.52 -1.19 -0.16
CA ILE A 3 7.29 -2.53 0.36
C ILE A 3 8.63 -3.26 0.30
N THR A 4 9.05 -3.82 1.42
CA THR A 4 10.24 -4.67 1.53
C THR A 4 9.79 -6.08 1.81
N ASN A 5 10.16 -7.04 0.97
CA ASN A 5 9.89 -8.45 1.21
C ASN A 5 10.96 -9.01 2.17
N THR A 6 10.62 -9.13 3.44
CA THR A 6 11.52 -9.71 4.47
C THR A 6 11.43 -11.24 4.56
N GLY A 7 10.59 -11.86 3.71
CA GLY A 7 10.44 -13.30 3.63
C GLY A 7 11.58 -13.99 2.88
N ARG A 8 11.51 -15.33 2.82
CA ARG A 8 12.46 -16.17 2.08
C ARG A 8 12.00 -16.51 0.66
N GLU A 9 10.71 -16.31 0.37
CA GLU A 9 10.09 -16.58 -0.92
C GLU A 9 9.76 -15.27 -1.66
N PRO A 10 9.67 -15.28 -3.01
CA PRO A 10 9.17 -14.14 -3.76
C PRO A 10 7.73 -13.78 -3.37
N LEU A 11 7.45 -12.48 -3.31
CA LEU A 11 6.12 -11.93 -3.11
C LEU A 11 5.50 -11.63 -4.48
N THR A 12 4.45 -12.37 -4.86
CA THR A 12 3.77 -12.28 -6.16
C THR A 12 2.29 -12.70 -6.05
N PRO A 13 1.33 -11.83 -6.39
CA PRO A 13 1.44 -10.37 -6.45
C PRO A 13 1.63 -9.78 -5.03
N TRP A 14 1.74 -8.47 -4.93
CA TRP A 14 1.66 -7.76 -3.63
C TRP A 14 0.38 -6.94 -3.56
N SER A 15 -0.25 -6.92 -2.38
CA SER A 15 -1.45 -6.13 -2.12
C SER A 15 -1.47 -5.54 -0.70
N PRO A 16 -0.85 -4.37 -0.45
CA PRO A 16 -0.94 -3.71 0.83
C PRO A 16 -2.32 -3.10 1.04
N ALA A 17 -2.77 -3.15 2.29
CA ALA A 17 -4.01 -2.57 2.76
C ALA A 17 -3.79 -1.77 4.05
N TRP A 18 -4.53 -0.67 4.19
CA TRP A 18 -4.53 0.18 5.38
C TRP A 18 -5.84 0.95 5.52
N SER A 19 -5.98 1.69 6.62
CA SER A 19 -7.07 2.64 6.81
C SER A 19 -6.54 4.05 7.07
N PHE A 20 -7.09 5.03 6.37
CA PHE A 20 -6.84 6.44 6.61
C PHE A 20 -7.50 6.91 7.90
N ALA A 21 -6.79 7.71 8.69
CA ALA A 21 -7.22 8.15 10.01
C ALA A 21 -8.11 9.41 9.98
N ASP A 22 -7.94 10.28 8.97
CA ASP A 22 -8.50 11.63 8.94
C ASP A 22 -9.24 11.92 7.64
N GLY A 23 -10.01 10.94 7.16
CA GLY A 23 -10.87 11.11 5.99
C GLY A 23 -10.12 11.35 4.68
N GLN A 24 -8.82 11.04 4.62
CA GLN A 24 -8.05 11.21 3.40
C GLN A 24 -8.67 10.43 2.23
N ARG A 25 -8.58 10.99 1.02
CA ARG A 25 -9.17 10.43 -0.21
C ARG A 25 -8.16 10.42 -1.34
N ILE A 26 -7.83 9.24 -1.87
CA ILE A 26 -6.92 9.09 -3.01
C ILE A 26 -7.60 9.60 -4.28
N SER A 27 -6.88 10.43 -5.03
CA SER A 27 -7.32 10.98 -6.32
C SER A 27 -6.52 10.43 -7.50
N GLN A 28 -5.29 9.99 -7.27
CA GLN A 28 -4.42 9.40 -8.29
C GLN A 28 -3.46 8.41 -7.64
N SER A 29 -3.07 7.37 -8.38
CA SER A 29 -2.01 6.45 -7.99
C SER A 29 -1.11 6.11 -9.17
N TRP A 30 0.12 5.69 -8.89
CA TRP A 30 1.08 5.20 -9.87
C TRP A 30 1.90 4.04 -9.30
N ASN A 31 2.41 3.19 -10.21
CA ASN A 31 3.12 1.95 -9.88
C ASN A 31 2.33 1.00 -8.97
N GLY A 32 1.01 1.15 -8.94
CA GLY A 32 0.03 0.38 -8.18
C GLY A 32 -1.36 0.94 -8.44
N THR A 33 -2.39 0.10 -8.34
CA THR A 33 -3.79 0.50 -8.52
C THR A 33 -4.46 0.60 -7.17
N ALA A 34 -4.74 1.81 -6.71
CA ALA A 34 -5.44 2.04 -5.44
C ALA A 34 -6.96 1.91 -5.60
N ALA A 35 -7.59 1.18 -4.68
CA ALA A 35 -9.03 1.16 -4.47
C ALA A 35 -9.32 1.62 -3.03
N GLN A 36 -10.32 2.48 -2.86
CA GLN A 36 -10.68 3.03 -1.57
C GLN A 36 -12.20 2.99 -1.33
N THR A 37 -12.61 2.40 -0.21
CA THR A 37 -14.01 2.38 0.25
C THR A 37 -14.05 2.95 1.67
N GLY A 38 -14.68 4.12 1.83
CA GLY A 38 -14.62 4.83 3.10
C GLY A 38 -13.15 5.13 3.47
N THR A 39 -12.72 4.79 4.67
CA THR A 39 -11.32 4.95 5.11
C THR A 39 -10.40 3.84 4.64
N ALA A 40 -10.94 2.68 4.25
CA ALA A 40 -10.16 1.51 3.88
C ALA A 40 -9.58 1.65 2.48
N VAL A 41 -8.28 1.39 2.34
CA VAL A 41 -7.52 1.41 1.09
C VAL A 41 -6.87 0.07 0.87
N THR A 42 -6.93 -0.40 -0.36
CA THR A 42 -6.13 -1.52 -0.88
C THR A 42 -5.41 -1.06 -2.13
N VAL A 43 -4.14 -1.43 -2.29
CA VAL A 43 -3.40 -1.18 -3.53
C VAL A 43 -3.01 -2.51 -4.14
N SER A 44 -3.34 -2.72 -5.40
CA SER A 44 -2.90 -3.91 -6.14
C SER A 44 -1.66 -3.60 -6.95
N SER A 45 -0.72 -4.54 -7.01
CA SER A 45 0.43 -4.46 -7.90
C SER A 45 0.04 -4.30 -9.38
N THR A 46 0.89 -3.64 -10.16
CA THR A 46 0.77 -3.64 -11.62
C THR A 46 1.55 -4.82 -12.22
N SER A 47 1.20 -5.24 -13.45
CA SER A 47 1.81 -6.43 -14.06
C SER A 47 3.33 -6.38 -14.16
N TRP A 48 3.93 -5.21 -14.39
CA TRP A 48 5.37 -5.05 -14.55
C TRP A 48 6.16 -5.03 -13.23
N ASN A 49 5.49 -4.80 -12.09
CA ASN A 49 6.13 -4.81 -10.76
C ASN A 49 5.50 -5.80 -9.78
N ALA A 50 4.71 -6.76 -10.26
CA ALA A 50 3.97 -7.70 -9.42
C ALA A 50 4.86 -8.59 -8.54
N THR A 51 6.10 -8.84 -8.97
CA THR A 51 7.03 -9.72 -8.27
C THR A 51 8.09 -8.93 -7.51
N VAL A 52 8.21 -9.21 -6.21
CA VAL A 52 9.30 -8.73 -5.35
C VAL A 52 10.07 -9.94 -4.84
N ALA A 53 11.31 -10.10 -5.29
CA ALA A 53 12.18 -11.18 -4.80
C ALA A 53 12.34 -11.13 -3.27
N ALA A 54 12.72 -12.26 -2.66
CA ALA A 54 13.09 -12.30 -1.25
C ALA A 54 14.21 -11.29 -0.96
N GLY A 55 14.03 -10.47 0.08
CA GLY A 55 14.92 -9.34 0.41
C GLY A 55 14.80 -8.13 -0.53
N GLY A 56 14.00 -8.21 -1.58
CA GLY A 56 13.80 -7.14 -2.56
C GLY A 56 12.81 -6.08 -2.08
N THR A 57 12.75 -4.98 -2.84
CA THR A 57 11.86 -3.86 -2.57
C THR A 57 11.10 -3.43 -3.82
N THR A 58 9.86 -2.99 -3.65
CA THR A 58 9.11 -2.25 -4.67
C THR A 58 8.51 -0.98 -4.06
N SER A 59 8.11 -0.04 -4.91
CA SER A 59 7.53 1.22 -4.45
C SER A 59 6.39 1.68 -5.34
N PHE A 60 5.39 2.26 -4.69
CA PHE A 60 4.26 2.91 -5.35
C PHE A 60 3.96 4.25 -4.69
N GLY A 61 3.13 5.06 -5.35
CA GLY A 61 2.73 6.37 -4.84
C GLY A 61 1.30 6.70 -5.18
N PHE A 62 0.79 7.73 -4.50
CA PHE A 62 -0.54 8.26 -4.71
C PHE A 62 -0.60 9.74 -4.33
N LEU A 63 -1.57 10.45 -4.91
CA LEU A 63 -2.03 11.75 -4.42
C LEU A 63 -3.34 11.54 -3.65
N ALA A 64 -3.49 12.24 -2.53
CA ALA A 64 -4.71 12.24 -1.74
C ALA A 64 -5.05 13.64 -1.24
N SER A 65 -6.34 13.92 -1.13
CA SER A 65 -6.87 15.10 -0.45
C SER A 65 -7.27 14.80 0.98
N TRP A 66 -7.34 15.82 1.82
CA TRP A 66 -7.82 15.74 3.21
C TRP A 66 -8.42 17.07 3.64
N THR A 67 -9.09 17.10 4.79
CA THR A 67 -9.58 18.34 5.40
C THR A 67 -9.32 18.29 6.89
N GLY A 68 -8.72 19.34 7.46
CA GLY A 68 -8.30 19.34 8.86
C GLY A 68 -7.01 18.54 9.06
N ALA A 69 -7.07 17.50 9.90
CA ALA A 69 -5.91 16.68 10.24
C ALA A 69 -5.46 15.76 9.08
N ASN A 70 -4.19 15.35 9.11
CA ASN A 70 -3.61 14.41 8.14
C ASN A 70 -2.61 13.47 8.82
N ARG A 71 -3.09 12.66 9.77
CA ARG A 71 -2.28 11.66 10.46
C ARG A 71 -1.98 10.48 9.55
N PRO A 72 -0.77 9.91 9.63
CA PRO A 72 -0.45 8.70 8.87
C PRO A 72 -1.31 7.52 9.35
N PRO A 73 -1.54 6.51 8.50
CA PRO A 73 -2.12 5.24 8.94
C PRO A 73 -1.24 4.61 10.03
N ALA A 74 -1.86 4.02 11.04
CA ALA A 74 -1.15 3.41 12.17
C ALA A 74 -0.81 1.92 11.96
N ALA A 75 -1.44 1.28 10.98
CA ALA A 75 -1.28 -0.14 10.71
C ALA A 75 -1.37 -0.40 9.21
N PHE A 76 -0.55 -1.35 8.77
CA PHE A 76 -0.51 -1.84 7.39
C PHE A 76 -0.58 -3.36 7.43
N ALA A 77 -1.26 -3.92 6.42
CA ALA A 77 -1.20 -5.35 6.15
C ALA A 77 -0.75 -5.55 4.70
N LEU A 78 0.03 -6.59 4.45
CA LEU A 78 0.45 -7.03 3.12
C LEU A 78 -0.07 -8.44 2.91
N ASP A 79 -0.97 -8.62 1.94
CA ASP A 79 -1.63 -9.90 1.66
C ASP A 79 -2.24 -10.57 2.91
N GLY A 80 -2.81 -9.73 3.79
CA GLY A 80 -3.43 -10.15 5.05
C GLY A 80 -2.49 -10.30 6.24
N VAL A 81 -1.17 -10.17 6.05
CA VAL A 81 -0.17 -10.24 7.12
C VAL A 81 0.14 -8.83 7.63
N SER A 82 0.02 -8.59 8.93
CA SER A 82 0.37 -7.29 9.53
C SER A 82 1.85 -6.97 9.33
N CYS A 83 2.13 -5.76 8.86
CA CYS A 83 3.49 -5.25 8.67
C CYS A 83 3.88 -4.31 9.81
N ALA A 84 5.12 -4.41 10.25
CA ALA A 84 5.74 -3.34 11.03
C ALA A 84 5.98 -2.13 10.12
N GLN A 85 5.80 -0.93 10.68
CA GLN A 85 6.09 0.34 10.00
C GLN A 85 7.58 0.68 10.10
#